data_AF-A0A1X2I1F1-F1
#
_entry.id   AF-A0A1X2I1F1-F1
#
_cell.length_a   1.000
_cell.length_b   1.000
_cell.length_c   1.000
_cell.angle_alpha   90.00
_cell.angle_beta   90.00
_cell.angle_gamma   90.00
#
_symmetry.space_group_name_H-M   'P 1'
#
loop_
_entity.id
_entity.type
_entity.pdbx_description
1 polymer ?
#
loop_
_entity_poly.entity_id
_entity_poly.type
_entity_poly.pdbx_seq_one_letter_code
_entity_poly.pdbx_strand_id
1 'polypeptide(L)'
;MSQVPQENYKRLNPDDAIRYAAEHSGKGEDMFEYELLGALGDDYDDSRDFSLGEVNGLAELHDSIYIKKSTVQPDGFEIGNAAAFQALKMTTHSDLGTGAIPDKSKFIGLAMGEAVKLLQELYGGDSEKYRANLHMALRVSTSTALHFYSPYR
;
A
#
# COMPACT_ATOMS: atom_id res chain seq x y z
N MET A 1 17.28 34.24 17.43
CA MET A 1 16.29 33.18 17.72
C MET A 1 16.05 32.44 16.42
N SER A 2 16.71 31.29 16.23
CA SER A 2 16.58 30.51 15.00
C SER A 2 15.62 29.36 15.26
N GLN A 3 14.36 29.52 14.85
CA GLN A 3 13.42 28.40 14.78
C GLN A 3 13.73 27.61 13.51
N VAL A 4 14.31 26.43 13.70
CA VAL A 4 14.39 25.39 12.67
C VAL A 4 12.97 24.86 12.48
N PRO A 5 12.39 24.82 11.25
CA PRO A 5 11.09 24.18 11.05
C PRO A 5 11.28 22.67 11.14
N GLN A 6 11.11 22.11 12.33
CA GLN A 6 10.68 20.73 12.48
C GLN A 6 9.21 20.63 12.07
N GLU A 7 8.82 19.48 11.50
CA GLU A 7 7.42 19.01 11.28
C GLU A 7 6.81 18.96 9.86
N ASN A 8 7.58 18.82 8.77
CA ASN A 8 6.98 18.46 7.46
C ASN A 8 7.12 16.98 7.05
N TYR A 9 7.76 16.14 7.86
CA TYR A 9 8.01 14.71 7.52
C TYR A 9 6.90 13.74 7.95
N LYS A 10 5.80 14.22 8.55
CA LYS A 10 4.73 13.36 9.12
C LYS A 10 3.39 13.42 8.42
N ARG A 11 3.14 14.41 7.56
CA ARG A 11 1.87 14.51 6.83
C ARG A 11 1.97 13.81 5.49
N LEU A 12 0.95 13.01 5.19
CA LEU A 12 0.75 12.48 3.85
C LEU A 12 0.60 13.64 2.87
N ASN A 13 1.49 13.71 1.88
CA ASN A 13 1.32 14.47 0.66
C ASN A 13 0.71 13.54 -0.41
N PRO A 14 -0.55 13.74 -0.83
CA PRO A 14 -1.20 12.89 -1.82
C PRO A 14 -0.47 12.87 -3.17
N ASP A 15 0.04 14.01 -3.63
CA ASP A 15 0.72 14.11 -4.93
C ASP A 15 1.99 13.25 -4.96
N ASP A 16 2.77 13.26 -3.85
CA ASP A 16 3.94 12.40 -3.73
C ASP A 16 3.57 10.92 -3.71
N ALA A 17 2.49 10.54 -3.01
CA ALA A 17 2.03 9.16 -2.96
C ALA A 17 1.58 8.66 -4.34
N ILE A 18 0.85 9.49 -5.09
CA ILE A 18 0.42 9.21 -6.47
C ILE A 18 1.63 9.04 -7.38
N ARG A 19 2.60 9.97 -7.31
CA ARG A 19 3.84 9.90 -8.08
C ARG A 19 4.63 8.61 -7.79
N TYR A 20 4.79 8.25 -6.52
CA TYR A 20 5.48 7.00 -6.16
C TYR A 20 4.72 5.76 -6.62
N ALA A 21 3.38 5.76 -6.59
CA ALA A 21 2.58 4.66 -7.10
C ALA A 21 2.72 4.50 -8.62
N ALA A 22 2.70 5.60 -9.36
CA ALA A 22 2.91 5.65 -10.80
C ALA A 22 4.32 5.15 -11.18
N GLU A 23 5.36 5.68 -10.52
CA GLU A 23 6.76 5.28 -10.72
C GLU A 23 6.96 3.79 -10.45
N HIS A 24 6.40 3.27 -9.35
CA HIS A 24 6.58 1.87 -8.96
C HIS A 24 5.81 0.89 -9.85
N SER A 25 4.60 1.27 -10.29
CA SER A 25 3.74 0.43 -11.12
C SER A 25 3.98 0.55 -12.63
N GLY A 26 4.64 1.62 -13.08
CA GLY A 26 4.77 1.97 -14.50
C GLY A 26 3.45 2.40 -15.16
N LYS A 27 2.50 2.94 -14.38
CA LYS A 27 1.18 3.41 -14.84
C LYS A 27 1.01 4.92 -14.68
N GLY A 28 -0.06 5.44 -15.30
CA GLY A 28 -0.43 6.86 -15.18
C GLY A 28 -0.87 7.22 -13.76
N GLU A 29 -0.64 8.48 -13.39
CA GLU A 29 -0.98 9.02 -12.06
C GLU A 29 -2.51 9.12 -11.84
N ASP A 30 -3.27 9.32 -12.91
CA ASP A 30 -4.72 9.52 -12.93
C ASP A 30 -5.51 8.39 -12.26
N MET A 31 -5.04 7.14 -12.37
CA MET A 31 -5.73 6.01 -11.76
C MET A 31 -5.60 5.94 -10.23
N PHE A 32 -4.57 6.55 -9.67
CA PHE A 32 -4.29 6.51 -8.24
C PHE A 32 -5.00 7.65 -7.49
N GLU A 33 -5.20 8.79 -8.15
CA GLU A 33 -5.76 10.00 -7.55
C GLU A 33 -7.15 9.75 -6.93
N TYR A 34 -8.06 9.15 -7.69
CA TYR A 34 -9.43 8.90 -7.22
C TYR A 34 -9.47 7.98 -6.00
N GLU A 35 -8.70 6.89 -6.01
CA GLU A 35 -8.70 5.90 -4.92
C GLU A 35 -7.99 6.40 -3.66
N LEU A 36 -6.90 7.16 -3.83
CA LEU A 36 -6.21 7.77 -2.70
C LEU A 36 -7.12 8.78 -1.99
N LEU A 37 -7.75 9.67 -2.75
CA LEU A 37 -8.66 10.67 -2.18
C LEU A 37 -9.89 10.01 -1.54
N GLY A 38 -10.44 8.94 -2.15
CA GLY A 38 -11.51 8.15 -1.56
C GLY A 38 -11.11 7.51 -0.23
N ALA A 39 -9.94 6.87 -0.18
CA ALA A 39 -9.41 6.24 1.04
C ALA A 39 -9.09 7.25 2.16
N LEU A 40 -8.79 8.51 1.82
CA LEU A 40 -8.58 9.59 2.78
C LEU A 40 -9.87 10.30 3.20
N GLY A 41 -10.92 10.26 2.37
CA GLY A 41 -12.21 10.89 2.61
C GLY A 41 -13.20 10.00 3.38
N ASP A 42 -13.09 8.69 3.26
CA ASP A 42 -13.73 7.77 4.19
C ASP A 42 -13.09 7.95 5.56
N ASP A 43 -13.89 8.09 6.64
CA ASP A 43 -13.44 8.28 8.03
C ASP A 43 -12.46 7.17 8.44
N TYR A 44 -11.22 7.39 8.07
CA TYR A 44 -10.13 6.47 8.29
C TYR A 44 -9.74 6.60 9.76
N ASP A 45 -10.14 5.61 10.54
CA ASP A 45 -9.77 5.51 11.94
C ASP A 45 -8.30 5.11 12.07
N ASP A 46 -7.40 6.08 11.85
CA ASP A 46 -5.95 6.00 12.08
C ASP A 46 -5.62 5.66 13.55
N SER A 47 -6.60 5.47 14.45
CA SER A 47 -6.34 5.19 15.87
C SER A 47 -6.26 3.71 16.22
N ARG A 48 -6.58 2.79 15.29
CA ARG A 48 -6.52 1.35 15.55
C ARG A 48 -5.23 0.72 15.03
N ASP A 49 -4.42 0.22 15.96
CA ASP A 49 -3.31 -0.67 15.65
C ASP A 49 -3.79 -2.06 15.21
N PHE A 50 -3.04 -2.70 14.30
CA PHE A 50 -3.25 -4.11 14.01
C PHE A 50 -2.92 -4.97 15.23
N SER A 51 -3.84 -5.86 15.60
CA SER A 51 -3.53 -6.95 16.53
C SER A 51 -2.52 -7.91 15.92
N LEU A 52 -1.79 -8.64 16.78
CA LEU A 52 -0.85 -9.67 16.34
C LEU A 52 -1.52 -10.73 15.43
N GLY A 53 -2.79 -11.05 15.69
CA GLY A 53 -3.57 -11.97 14.85
C GLY A 53 -3.82 -11.43 13.44
N GLU A 54 -4.09 -10.13 13.31
CA GLU A 54 -4.27 -9.48 12.01
C GLU A 54 -2.96 -9.41 11.23
N VAL A 55 -1.84 -9.07 11.90
CA VAL A 55 -0.51 -9.07 11.26
C VAL A 55 -0.15 -10.47 10.76
N ASN A 56 -0.38 -11.51 11.57
CA ASN A 56 -0.15 -12.90 11.16
C ASN A 56 -1.03 -13.30 9.97
N GLY A 57 -2.31 -12.91 9.96
CA GLY A 57 -3.20 -13.15 8.83
C GLY A 57 -2.73 -12.46 7.54
N LEU A 58 -2.23 -11.23 7.63
CA LEU A 58 -1.66 -10.51 6.49
C LEU A 58 -0.38 -11.18 5.98
N ALA A 59 0.46 -11.71 6.88
CA ALA A 59 1.66 -12.45 6.51
C ALA A 59 1.34 -13.78 5.80
N GLU A 60 0.36 -14.55 6.31
CA GLU A 60 -0.09 -15.79 5.68
C GLU A 60 -0.70 -15.54 4.30
N LEU A 61 -1.50 -14.47 4.17
CA LEU A 61 -2.08 -14.04 2.91
C LEU A 61 -1.00 -13.64 1.89
N HIS A 62 -0.03 -12.82 2.31
CA HIS A 62 1.14 -12.47 1.50
C HIS A 62 1.87 -13.71 0.99
N ASP A 63 2.21 -14.65 1.88
CA ASP A 63 2.90 -15.88 1.52
C ASP A 63 2.09 -16.74 0.54
N SER A 64 0.76 -16.77 0.70
CA SER A 64 -0.13 -17.52 -0.19
C SER A 64 -0.10 -16.98 -1.63
N ILE A 65 -0.02 -15.66 -1.80
CA ILE A 65 -0.08 -15.00 -3.10
C ILE A 65 1.32 -14.90 -3.73
N TYR A 66 2.32 -14.41 -3.00
CA TYR A 66 3.66 -14.13 -3.54
C TYR A 66 4.59 -15.34 -3.57
N ILE A 67 4.54 -16.22 -2.56
CA ILE A 67 5.48 -17.33 -2.42
C ILE A 67 4.88 -18.62 -2.99
N LYS A 68 3.68 -18.97 -2.53
CA LYS A 68 3.02 -20.24 -2.89
C LYS A 68 2.31 -20.18 -4.23
N LYS A 69 2.04 -18.96 -4.77
CA LYS A 69 1.25 -18.73 -5.98
C LYS A 69 -0.05 -19.53 -5.95
N SER A 70 -0.89 -19.22 -4.97
CA SER A 70 -2.18 -19.88 -4.75
C SER A 70 -2.90 -20.18 -6.06
N THR A 71 -3.48 -21.38 -6.16
CA THR A 71 -4.30 -21.80 -7.30
C THR A 71 -5.67 -21.13 -7.30
N VAL A 72 -6.07 -20.56 -6.15
CA VAL A 72 -7.26 -19.72 -6.02
C VAL A 72 -6.88 -18.29 -6.37
N GLN A 73 -7.65 -17.70 -7.29
CA GLN A 73 -7.44 -16.33 -7.73
C GLN A 73 -7.89 -15.35 -6.64
N PRO A 74 -6.99 -14.51 -6.10
CA PRO A 74 -7.31 -13.65 -4.97
C PRO A 74 -8.16 -12.45 -5.39
N ASP A 75 -9.13 -12.05 -4.58
CA ASP A 75 -9.93 -10.87 -4.88
C ASP A 75 -9.16 -9.56 -4.60
N GLY A 76 -9.76 -8.42 -4.95
CA GLY A 76 -9.15 -7.11 -4.74
C GLY A 76 -8.83 -6.82 -3.28
N PHE A 77 -9.58 -7.35 -2.32
CA PHE A 77 -9.30 -7.16 -0.90
C PHE A 77 -8.04 -7.92 -0.48
N GLU A 78 -7.93 -9.17 -0.91
CA GLU A 78 -6.76 -10.01 -0.67
C GLU A 78 -5.49 -9.42 -1.32
N ILE A 79 -5.61 -8.97 -2.56
CA ILE A 79 -4.52 -8.32 -3.31
C ILE A 79 -4.05 -7.04 -2.62
N GLY A 80 -4.97 -6.16 -2.21
CA GLY A 80 -4.62 -4.90 -1.56
C GLY A 80 -3.84 -5.12 -0.26
N ASN A 81 -4.29 -6.07 0.55
CA ASN A 81 -3.63 -6.44 1.80
C ASN A 81 -2.23 -7.04 1.58
N ALA A 82 -2.11 -7.97 0.64
CA ALA A 82 -0.82 -8.57 0.30
C ALA A 82 0.15 -7.53 -0.29
N ALA A 83 -0.34 -6.59 -1.11
CA ALA A 83 0.46 -5.50 -1.65
C ALA A 83 0.98 -4.54 -0.58
N ALA A 84 0.14 -4.14 0.38
CA ALA A 84 0.58 -3.30 1.50
C ALA A 84 1.62 -4.00 2.37
N PHE A 85 1.44 -5.31 2.64
CA PHE A 85 2.43 -6.09 3.39
C PHE A 85 3.73 -6.27 2.62
N GLN A 86 3.66 -6.43 1.30
CA GLN A 86 4.84 -6.48 0.44
C GLN A 86 5.59 -5.15 0.46
N ALA A 87 4.89 -4.02 0.36
CA ALA A 87 5.50 -2.70 0.52
C ALA A 87 6.17 -2.57 1.90
N LEU A 88 5.55 -3.07 2.96
CA LEU A 88 6.13 -3.07 4.30
C LEU A 88 7.45 -3.85 4.30
N LYS A 89 7.47 -5.09 3.79
CA LYS A 89 8.68 -5.92 3.66
C LYS A 89 9.76 -5.24 2.82
N MET A 90 9.40 -4.63 1.68
CA MET A 90 10.34 -3.91 0.84
C MET A 90 11.01 -2.76 1.62
N THR A 91 10.25 -2.07 2.46
CA THR A 91 10.78 -0.94 3.25
C THR A 91 11.55 -1.35 4.49
N THR A 92 11.21 -2.46 5.13
CA THR A 92 11.85 -2.93 6.37
C THR A 92 12.99 -3.92 6.15
N HIS A 93 13.01 -4.64 5.03
CA HIS A 93 14.04 -5.63 4.68
C HIS A 93 15.04 -5.15 3.62
N SER A 94 15.00 -3.88 3.21
CA SER A 94 16.04 -3.31 2.35
C SER A 94 17.40 -3.35 3.05
N ASP A 95 18.44 -3.84 2.37
CA ASP A 95 19.87 -3.91 2.78
C ASP A 95 20.53 -2.56 3.19
N LEU A 96 19.74 -1.50 3.34
CA LEU A 96 20.17 -0.13 3.65
C LEU A 96 20.14 0.22 5.15
N GLY A 97 19.88 -0.76 6.03
CA GLY A 97 20.31 -0.68 7.44
C GLY A 97 19.59 0.33 8.34
N THR A 98 18.42 0.86 7.97
CA THR A 98 17.67 1.78 8.84
C THR A 98 16.44 1.17 9.50
N GLY A 99 15.91 0.03 9.01
CA GLY A 99 14.73 -0.65 9.60
C GLY A 99 13.48 0.22 9.72
N ALA A 100 13.44 1.36 9.01
CA ALA A 100 12.42 2.39 9.16
C ALA A 100 11.53 2.45 7.92
N ILE A 101 10.22 2.46 8.14
CA ILE A 101 9.24 2.76 7.10
C ILE A 101 9.57 4.16 6.55
N PRO A 102 9.60 4.37 5.21
CA PRO A 102 9.91 5.66 4.60
C PRO A 102 8.89 6.74 4.98
N ASP A 103 8.94 7.92 4.35
CA ASP A 103 7.87 8.90 4.52
C ASP A 103 6.49 8.31 4.17
N LYS A 104 5.43 8.79 4.84
CA LYS A 104 4.06 8.26 4.74
C LYS A 104 3.58 8.17 3.29
N SER A 105 3.88 9.20 2.49
CA SER A 105 3.56 9.26 1.06
C SER A 105 4.23 8.17 0.26
N LYS A 106 5.55 7.99 0.42
CA LYS A 106 6.29 6.93 -0.26
C LYS A 106 5.78 5.54 0.11
N PHE A 107 5.49 5.29 1.38
CA PHE A 107 4.99 3.99 1.79
C PHE A 107 3.63 3.66 1.18
N ILE A 108 2.69 4.62 1.22
CA ILE A 108 1.36 4.46 0.61
C ILE A 108 1.48 4.29 -0.91
N GLY A 109 2.31 5.12 -1.55
CA GLY A 109 2.56 5.02 -2.99
C GLY A 109 3.14 3.66 -3.40
N LEU A 110 4.10 3.13 -2.63
CA LEU A 110 4.62 1.78 -2.86
C LEU A 110 3.52 0.71 -2.73
N ALA A 111 2.66 0.80 -1.72
CA ALA A 111 1.56 -0.15 -1.53
C ALA A 111 0.57 -0.14 -2.69
N MET A 112 0.14 1.05 -3.13
CA MET A 112 -0.76 1.22 -4.28
C MET A 112 -0.12 0.72 -5.58
N GLY A 113 1.14 1.10 -5.83
CA GLY A 113 1.87 0.68 -7.02
C GLY A 113 2.08 -0.83 -7.07
N GLU A 114 2.33 -1.45 -5.91
CA GLU A 114 2.49 -2.89 -5.79
C GLU A 114 1.16 -3.63 -6.02
N ALA A 115 0.03 -3.08 -5.55
CA ALA A 115 -1.28 -3.64 -5.83
C ALA A 115 -1.56 -3.70 -7.34
N VAL A 116 -1.18 -2.65 -8.07
CA VAL A 116 -1.32 -2.59 -9.53
C VAL A 116 -0.40 -3.56 -10.24
N LYS A 117 0.85 -3.73 -9.79
CA LYS A 117 1.77 -4.75 -10.34
C LYS A 117 1.23 -6.16 -10.11
N LEU A 118 0.81 -6.45 -8.89
CA LEU A 118 0.29 -7.76 -8.53
C LEU A 118 -0.96 -8.10 -9.35
N LEU A 119 -1.87 -7.15 -9.55
CA LEU A 119 -3.02 -7.32 -10.44
C LEU A 119 -2.61 -7.62 -11.88
N GLN A 120 -1.59 -6.93 -12.41
CA GLN A 120 -1.10 -7.19 -13.76
C GLN A 120 -0.46 -8.57 -13.88
N GLU A 121 0.29 -9.00 -12.86
CA GLU A 121 0.93 -10.32 -12.82
C GLU A 121 -0.10 -11.46 -12.73
N LEU A 122 -1.16 -11.28 -11.93
CA LEU A 122 -2.19 -12.29 -11.73
C LEU A 122 -3.20 -12.36 -12.88
N TYR A 123 -3.59 -11.21 -13.44
CA TYR A 123 -4.74 -11.12 -14.35
C TYR A 123 -4.45 -10.52 -15.72
N GLY A 124 -3.26 -9.96 -15.95
CA GLY A 124 -2.96 -9.16 -17.14
C GLY A 124 -3.60 -7.78 -17.09
N GLY A 125 -2.87 -6.75 -17.52
CA GLY A 125 -3.20 -5.33 -17.27
C GLY A 125 -4.43 -4.74 -17.97
N ASP A 126 -5.28 -5.55 -18.60
CA ASP A 126 -6.54 -5.10 -19.25
C ASP A 126 -7.65 -6.17 -19.21
N SER A 127 -7.53 -7.20 -18.36
CA SER A 127 -8.58 -8.20 -18.26
C SER A 127 -9.79 -7.67 -17.48
N GLU A 128 -10.95 -8.29 -17.69
CA GLU A 128 -12.16 -8.02 -16.89
C GLU A 128 -11.88 -8.20 -15.39
N LYS A 129 -11.09 -9.22 -15.03
CA LYS A 129 -10.70 -9.48 -13.63
C LYS A 129 -9.77 -8.41 -13.08
N TYR A 130 -8.84 -7.90 -13.89
CA TYR A 130 -8.02 -6.75 -13.50
C TYR A 130 -8.91 -5.56 -13.14
N ARG A 131 -9.83 -5.19 -14.05
CA ARG A 131 -10.70 -4.02 -13.87
C ARG A 131 -11.68 -4.19 -12.70
N ALA A 132 -12.22 -5.40 -12.51
CA ALA A 132 -13.13 -5.71 -11.42
C ALA A 132 -12.49 -5.60 -10.02
N ASN A 133 -11.19 -5.88 -9.92
CA ASN A 133 -10.47 -5.88 -8.64
C ASN A 133 -9.64 -4.61 -8.39
N LEU A 134 -9.38 -3.80 -9.42
CA LEU A 134 -8.49 -2.64 -9.37
C LEU A 134 -8.83 -1.65 -8.24
N HIS A 135 -10.07 -1.14 -8.24
CA HIS A 135 -10.51 -0.13 -7.28
C HIS A 135 -10.41 -0.65 -5.84
N MET A 136 -10.88 -1.88 -5.58
CA MET A 136 -10.80 -2.49 -4.26
C MET A 136 -9.35 -2.69 -3.81
N ALA A 137 -8.48 -3.18 -4.70
CA ALA A 137 -7.07 -3.40 -4.37
C ALA A 137 -6.32 -2.10 -4.04
N LEU A 138 -6.57 -1.03 -4.80
CA LEU A 138 -5.99 0.28 -4.54
C LEU A 138 -6.48 0.87 -3.22
N ARG A 139 -7.78 0.81 -2.95
CA ARG A 139 -8.35 1.29 -1.70
C ARG A 139 -7.85 0.51 -0.49
N VAL A 140 -7.85 -0.82 -0.56
CA VAL A 140 -7.42 -1.68 0.55
C VAL A 140 -5.92 -1.57 0.79
N SER A 141 -5.09 -1.55 -0.26
CA SER A 141 -3.64 -1.34 -0.08
C SER A 141 -3.32 0.01 0.58
N THR A 142 -4.03 1.07 0.20
CA THR A 142 -3.92 2.40 0.82
C THR A 142 -4.31 2.37 2.30
N SER A 143 -5.49 1.83 2.61
CA SER A 143 -6.02 1.73 3.98
C SER A 143 -5.11 0.89 4.89
N THR A 144 -4.65 -0.26 4.41
CA THR A 144 -3.75 -1.15 5.14
C THR A 144 -2.36 -0.52 5.33
N ALA A 145 -1.83 0.19 4.32
CA ALA A 145 -0.58 0.93 4.46
C ALA A 145 -0.69 2.10 5.45
N LEU A 146 -1.81 2.83 5.45
CA LEU A 146 -2.07 3.83 6.47
C LEU A 146 -2.02 3.20 7.88
N HIS A 147 -2.59 2.00 8.05
CA HIS A 147 -2.67 1.35 9.38
C HIS A 147 -1.29 0.91 9.85
N PHE A 148 -0.45 0.41 8.95
CA PHE A 148 0.95 0.10 9.26
C PHE A 148 1.80 1.32 9.59
N TYR A 149 1.39 2.52 9.16
CA TYR A 149 2.10 3.77 9.46
C TYR A 149 1.66 4.42 10.78
N SER A 150 0.49 4.06 11.30
CA SER A 150 -0.02 4.59 12.58
C SER A 150 0.64 4.09 13.89
N PRO A 151 1.33 2.94 13.99
CA PRO A 151 1.75 2.37 15.27
C PRO A 151 2.96 3.09 15.91
N TYR A 152 3.33 4.28 15.42
CA TYR A 152 4.48 5.07 15.89
C TYR A 152 4.07 6.47 16.41
N ARG A 153 3.00 6.56 17.20
CA ARG A 153 2.71 7.75 18.01
C ARG A 153 3.27 7.65 19.42
#